data_AF-A0A1V9YDB1-F1
#
_entry.id   AF-A0A1V9YDB1-F1
#
_cell.length_a   1.000
_cell.length_b   1.000
_cell.length_c   1.000
_cell.angle_alpha   90.00
_cell.angle_beta   90.00
_cell.angle_gamma   90.00
#
_symmetry.space_group_name_H-M   'P 1'
#
loop_
_entity.id
_entity.type
_entity.pdbx_description
1 polymer ?
#
loop_
_entity_poly.entity_id
_entity_poly.type
_entity_poly.pdbx_seq_one_letter_code
_entity_poly.pdbx_strand_id
1 'polypeptide(L)'
;MSNFMLQTYQAVDLQRLQSQRAGETRLGQALQFVNPDVALPAALSEARVRGAKFAILGVPEDVGPRANFGNDGADLGFQAFLGRFLNVQANQFVRASEILLGEVNLHDVQQKAASISLSDPDQLQALRASVSTVDERVTSVVEQIFDAGLTPIAADAINLDPHCDFRLKEGRHSGNGFSYAQAEGFLDTYFVMGLHELKNA
;
A
#
# COMPACT_ATOMS: atom_id res chain seq x y z
N MET A 1 -4.90 -0.30 -22.14
CA MET A 1 -5.59 -1.37 -21.36
C MET A 1 -5.48 -0.95 -19.91
N SER A 2 -6.58 -0.59 -19.25
CA SER A 2 -6.52 -0.22 -17.83
C SER A 2 -6.03 -1.42 -17.04
N ASN A 3 -4.91 -1.28 -16.34
CA ASN A 3 -4.39 -2.33 -15.50
C ASN A 3 -5.37 -2.53 -14.33
N PHE A 4 -6.22 -3.56 -14.40
CA PHE A 4 -7.29 -3.81 -13.42
C PHE A 4 -6.76 -3.83 -11.98
N MET A 5 -5.48 -4.13 -11.78
CA MET A 5 -4.82 -4.25 -10.49
C MET A 5 -4.33 -2.92 -9.88
N LEU A 6 -4.17 -1.85 -10.67
CA LEU A 6 -3.54 -0.60 -10.21
C LEU A 6 -4.28 0.62 -10.73
N GLN A 7 -4.63 1.52 -9.83
CA GLN A 7 -5.07 2.86 -10.17
C GLN A 7 -3.90 3.83 -10.03
N THR A 8 -3.55 4.49 -11.14
CA THR A 8 -2.54 5.54 -11.19
C THR A 8 -3.20 6.90 -11.14
N TYR A 9 -2.68 7.83 -10.34
CA TYR A 9 -3.23 9.18 -10.28
C TYR A 9 -2.73 10.05 -11.42
N GLN A 10 -3.54 11.05 -11.76
CA GLN A 10 -3.17 12.23 -12.53
C GLN A 10 -3.40 13.48 -11.68
N ALA A 11 -2.88 14.62 -12.13
CA ALA A 11 -3.00 15.89 -11.40
C ALA A 11 -4.47 16.26 -11.08
N VAL A 12 -5.39 15.94 -11.98
CA VAL A 12 -6.83 16.20 -11.82
C VAL A 12 -7.46 15.40 -10.69
N ASP A 13 -7.04 14.15 -10.50
CA ASP A 13 -7.59 13.25 -9.47
C ASP A 13 -7.25 13.78 -8.06
N LEU A 14 -6.06 14.36 -7.93
CA LEU A 14 -5.54 14.86 -6.66
C LEU A 14 -5.95 16.31 -6.37
N GLN A 15 -6.58 17.01 -7.32
CA GLN A 15 -6.87 18.44 -7.20
C GLN A 15 -7.75 18.75 -5.98
N ARG A 16 -8.74 17.90 -5.70
CA ARG A 16 -9.68 18.10 -4.58
C ARG A 16 -9.04 17.93 -3.21
N LEU A 17 -7.93 17.20 -3.14
CA LEU A 17 -7.19 16.94 -1.90
C LEU A 17 -6.15 18.04 -1.61
N GLN A 18 -5.89 18.93 -2.57
CA GLN A 18 -4.91 19.99 -2.44
C GLN A 18 -5.56 21.31 -2.02
N SER A 19 -4.96 21.98 -1.05
CA SER A 19 -5.25 23.40 -0.81
C SER A 19 -4.08 24.25 -1.29
N GLN A 20 -4.37 25.37 -1.94
CA GLN A 20 -3.34 26.28 -2.44
C GLN A 20 -3.09 27.41 -1.45
N ARG A 21 -1.83 27.82 -1.34
CA ARG A 21 -1.42 29.00 -0.61
C ARG A 21 -0.40 29.76 -1.44
N ALA A 22 -0.61 31.07 -1.59
CA ALA A 22 0.32 31.91 -2.34
C ALA A 22 1.70 31.90 -1.68
N GLY A 23 2.76 31.77 -2.48
CA GLY A 23 4.15 31.82 -2.02
C GLY A 23 4.77 30.48 -1.60
N GLU A 24 4.03 29.37 -1.69
CA GLU A 24 4.59 28.02 -1.47
C GLU A 24 4.24 27.07 -2.63
N THR A 25 5.12 26.11 -2.89
CA THR A 25 4.83 24.94 -3.73
C THR A 25 4.65 23.74 -2.81
N ARG A 26 3.54 23.03 -2.96
CA ARG A 26 3.23 21.81 -2.21
C ARG A 26 3.60 20.58 -3.01
N LEU A 27 3.80 19.46 -2.32
CA LEU A 27 4.19 18.20 -2.97
C LEU A 27 3.22 17.82 -4.08
N GLY A 28 1.91 17.90 -3.84
CA GLY A 28 0.88 17.54 -4.83
C GLY A 28 0.94 18.32 -6.14
N GLN A 29 1.58 19.50 -6.16
CA GLN A 29 1.73 20.34 -7.35
C GLN A 29 2.96 19.97 -8.19
N ALA A 30 3.90 19.20 -7.63
CA ALA A 30 5.20 18.92 -8.22
C ALA A 30 5.49 17.40 -8.37
N LEU A 31 4.49 16.55 -8.14
CA LEU A 31 4.59 15.10 -8.36
C LEU A 31 4.82 14.76 -9.83
N GLN A 32 5.46 13.62 -10.06
CA GLN A 32 5.44 12.97 -11.36
C GLN A 32 4.26 12.00 -11.47
N PHE A 33 3.76 11.84 -12.70
CA PHE A 33 2.70 10.90 -13.03
C PHE A 33 3.17 9.95 -14.13
N VAL A 34 2.67 8.72 -14.10
CA VAL A 34 2.86 7.74 -15.16
C VAL A 34 1.77 7.91 -16.22
N ASN A 35 2.09 7.54 -17.47
CA ASN A 35 1.11 7.54 -18.55
C ASN A 35 0.18 6.32 -18.39
N PRO A 36 -1.14 6.49 -18.17
CA PRO A 36 -2.05 5.38 -17.96
C PRO A 36 -2.30 4.54 -19.23
N ASP A 37 -1.99 5.08 -20.41
CA ASP A 37 -2.16 4.38 -21.68
C ASP A 37 -0.98 3.45 -22.02
N VAL A 38 0.11 3.53 -21.25
CA VAL A 38 1.31 2.72 -21.42
C VAL A 38 1.29 1.57 -20.40
N ALA A 39 1.79 0.40 -20.81
CA ALA A 39 1.94 -0.72 -19.89
C ALA A 39 2.83 -0.34 -18.70
N LEU A 40 2.43 -0.75 -17.50
CA LEU A 40 3.07 -0.31 -16.25
C LEU A 40 4.62 -0.46 -16.24
N PRO A 41 5.23 -1.57 -16.70
CA PRO A 41 6.68 -1.70 -16.71
C PRO A 41 7.38 -0.62 -17.55
N ALA A 42 6.82 -0.32 -18.73
CA ALA A 42 7.35 0.72 -19.61
C ALA A 42 7.12 2.11 -19.00
N ALA A 43 5.95 2.36 -18.42
CA ALA A 43 5.64 3.63 -17.77
C ALA A 43 6.54 3.92 -16.56
N LEU A 44 6.87 2.89 -15.77
CA LEU A 44 7.81 2.98 -14.65
C LEU A 44 9.25 3.21 -15.14
N SER A 45 9.69 2.51 -16.20
CA SER A 45 11.00 2.73 -16.81
C SER A 45 11.14 4.16 -17.32
N GLU A 46 10.12 4.71 -17.98
CA GLU A 46 10.11 6.10 -18.42
C GLU A 46 10.17 7.08 -17.25
N ALA A 47 9.39 6.84 -16.19
CA ALA A 47 9.40 7.67 -14.99
C ALA A 47 10.78 7.66 -14.30
N ARG A 48 11.44 6.50 -14.24
CA ARG A 48 12.81 6.38 -13.74
C ARG A 48 13.78 7.24 -14.55
N VAL A 49 13.70 7.20 -15.89
CA VAL A 49 14.52 8.04 -16.78
C VAL A 49 14.27 9.54 -16.51
N ARG A 50 13.03 9.90 -16.15
CA ARG A 50 12.67 11.27 -15.71
C ARG A 50 13.07 11.59 -14.27
N GLY A 51 13.78 10.70 -13.58
CA GLY A 51 14.32 10.92 -12.24
C GLY A 51 13.43 10.49 -11.08
N ALA A 52 12.35 9.72 -11.34
CA ALA A 52 11.60 9.07 -10.27
C ALA A 52 12.49 8.06 -9.52
N LYS A 53 12.39 8.06 -8.19
CA LYS A 53 13.19 7.20 -7.29
C LYS A 53 12.35 6.40 -6.32
N PHE A 54 11.17 6.92 -5.99
CA PHE A 54 10.28 6.37 -4.98
C PHE A 54 8.90 6.18 -5.56
N ALA A 55 8.26 5.07 -5.21
CA ALA A 55 6.84 4.85 -5.42
C ALA A 55 6.17 4.75 -4.05
N ILE A 56 5.10 5.51 -3.84
CA ILE A 56 4.21 5.34 -2.70
C ILE A 56 2.94 4.68 -3.24
N LEU A 57 2.71 3.46 -2.77
CA LEU A 57 1.59 2.63 -3.20
C LEU A 57 0.60 2.48 -2.04
N GLY A 58 -0.65 2.87 -2.27
CA GLY A 58 -1.74 2.62 -1.35
C GLY A 58 -2.28 1.19 -1.49
N VAL A 59 -2.64 0.58 -0.37
CA VAL A 59 -3.36 -0.70 -0.31
C VAL A 59 -4.67 -0.44 0.45
N PRO A 60 -5.68 0.19 -0.19
CA PRO A 60 -6.89 0.63 0.49
C PRO A 60 -7.83 -0.56 0.76
N GLU A 61 -7.58 -1.27 1.86
CA GLU A 61 -8.37 -2.42 2.30
C GLU A 61 -8.56 -2.45 3.82
N ASP A 62 -9.63 -3.10 4.26
CA ASP A 62 -9.85 -3.46 5.66
C ASP A 62 -10.24 -4.94 5.87
N VAL A 63 -10.15 -5.76 4.82
CA VAL A 63 -10.41 -7.20 4.88
C VAL A 63 -9.39 -7.92 5.77
N GLY A 64 -8.13 -7.52 5.75
CA GLY A 64 -7.06 -8.03 6.60
C GLY A 64 -7.35 -7.78 8.09
N PRO A 65 -7.57 -6.52 8.50
CA PRO A 65 -8.01 -6.18 9.86
C PRO A 65 -9.25 -6.96 10.30
N ARG A 66 -10.31 -6.99 9.48
CA ARG A 66 -11.56 -7.70 9.82
C ARG A 66 -11.37 -9.22 9.93
N ALA A 67 -10.54 -9.82 9.08
CA ALA A 67 -10.17 -11.25 9.14
C ALA A 67 -9.38 -11.61 10.41
N ASN A 68 -8.78 -10.61 11.06
CA ASN A 68 -8.11 -10.70 12.35
C ASN A 68 -8.99 -10.16 13.51
N PHE A 69 -10.30 -10.08 13.31
CA PHE A 69 -11.28 -9.57 14.30
C PHE A 69 -11.03 -8.11 14.75
N GLY A 70 -10.33 -7.33 13.93
CA GLY A 70 -10.17 -5.88 14.10
C GLY A 70 -11.37 -5.09 13.58
N ASN A 71 -11.32 -3.78 13.80
CA ASN A 71 -12.32 -2.85 13.28
C ASN A 71 -12.11 -2.60 11.77
N ASP A 72 -13.18 -2.17 11.11
CA ASP A 72 -13.21 -1.70 9.73
C ASP A 72 -12.65 -0.26 9.58
N GLY A 73 -12.54 0.21 8.34
CA GLY A 73 -12.21 1.60 8.01
C GLY A 73 -10.74 1.88 7.67
N ALA A 74 -9.85 0.87 7.73
CA ALA A 74 -8.46 1.01 7.31
C ALA A 74 -8.31 1.30 5.80
N ASP A 75 -9.32 0.93 5.00
CA ASP A 75 -9.43 1.22 3.57
C ASP A 75 -9.43 2.73 3.25
N LEU A 76 -9.92 3.55 4.18
CA LEU A 76 -9.90 5.02 4.07
C LEU A 76 -8.53 5.63 4.39
N GLY A 77 -7.59 4.84 4.94
CA GLY A 77 -6.32 5.32 5.45
C GLY A 77 -5.45 6.00 4.39
N PHE A 78 -5.38 5.43 3.19
CA PHE A 78 -4.56 6.00 2.12
C PHE A 78 -5.10 7.35 1.63
N GLN A 79 -6.42 7.49 1.52
CA GLN A 79 -7.04 8.77 1.16
C GLN A 79 -6.82 9.84 2.24
N ALA A 80 -6.90 9.47 3.52
CA ALA A 80 -6.56 10.37 4.62
C ALA A 80 -5.08 10.79 4.58
N PHE A 81 -4.17 9.85 4.27
CA PHE A 81 -2.75 10.13 4.06
C PHE A 81 -2.55 11.15 2.92
N LEU A 82 -3.16 10.93 1.75
CA LEU A 82 -3.05 11.84 0.60
C LEU A 82 -3.50 13.26 0.95
N GLY A 83 -4.60 13.41 1.69
CA GLY A 83 -5.09 14.71 2.16
C GLY A 83 -4.09 15.49 3.02
N ARG A 84 -3.11 14.82 3.64
CA ARG A 84 -2.02 15.47 4.38
C ARG A 84 -0.74 15.57 3.57
N PHE A 85 -0.30 14.46 2.99
CA PHE A 85 0.96 14.34 2.26
C PHE A 85 1.06 15.33 1.11
N LEU A 86 0.01 15.44 0.28
CA LEU A 86 -0.01 16.34 -0.88
C LEU A 86 0.14 17.81 -0.49
N ASN A 87 -0.20 18.14 0.76
CA ASN A 87 -0.21 19.50 1.29
C ASN A 87 1.05 19.88 2.06
N VAL A 88 2.02 18.98 2.19
CA VAL A 88 3.34 19.30 2.72
C VAL A 88 4.07 20.21 1.74
N GLN A 89 4.82 21.18 2.26
CA GLN A 89 5.63 22.09 1.43
C GLN A 89 6.77 21.31 0.77
N ALA A 90 6.85 21.38 -0.56
CA ALA A 90 7.97 20.85 -1.32
C ALA A 90 9.25 21.62 -0.95
N ASN A 91 10.34 20.89 -0.76
CA ASN A 91 11.62 21.46 -0.39
C ASN A 91 12.77 20.59 -0.91
N GLN A 92 14.01 21.04 -0.70
CA GLN A 92 15.20 20.34 -1.20
C GLN A 92 15.40 18.92 -0.64
N PHE A 93 14.81 18.61 0.52
CA PHE A 93 14.90 17.29 1.16
C PHE A 93 13.79 16.34 0.70
N VAL A 94 12.63 16.87 0.29
CA VAL A 94 11.51 16.10 -0.25
C VAL A 94 11.17 16.63 -1.63
N ARG A 95 11.85 16.08 -2.65
CA ARG A 95 11.61 16.41 -4.05
C ARG A 95 10.43 15.61 -4.56
N ALA A 96 9.26 16.26 -4.65
CA ALA A 96 8.04 15.65 -5.18
C ALA A 96 8.23 15.02 -6.57
N SER A 97 9.10 15.60 -7.39
CA SER A 97 9.42 15.08 -8.72
C SER A 97 10.13 13.73 -8.70
N GLU A 98 10.58 13.23 -7.54
CA GLU A 98 11.18 11.90 -7.42
C GLU A 98 10.17 10.83 -6.97
N ILE A 99 8.90 11.23 -6.77
CA ILE A 99 7.85 10.41 -6.15
C ILE A 99 6.75 10.13 -7.16
N LEU A 100 6.38 8.86 -7.29
CA LEU A 100 5.18 8.39 -7.97
C LEU A 100 4.14 7.95 -6.95
N LEU A 101 2.86 8.17 -7.27
CA LEU A 101 1.73 7.73 -6.46
C LEU A 101 0.85 6.75 -7.25
N GLY A 102 0.36 5.72 -6.56
CA GLY A 102 -0.68 4.83 -7.06
C GLY A 102 -1.39 4.13 -5.91
N GLU A 103 -2.49 3.45 -6.21
CA GLU A 103 -3.19 2.59 -5.26
C GLU A 103 -3.57 1.27 -5.93
N VAL A 104 -3.35 0.15 -5.23
CA VAL A 104 -3.81 -1.15 -5.69
C VAL A 104 -5.33 -1.11 -5.76
N ASN A 105 -5.89 -1.48 -6.90
CA ASN A 105 -7.34 -1.53 -7.03
C ASN A 105 -7.87 -2.75 -6.27
N LEU A 106 -8.59 -2.48 -5.17
CA LEU A 106 -9.17 -3.48 -4.28
C LEU A 106 -10.67 -3.28 -4.10
N HIS A 107 -11.30 -2.47 -4.95
CA HIS A 107 -12.71 -2.10 -4.80
C HIS A 107 -13.64 -3.32 -4.84
N ASP A 108 -13.42 -4.24 -5.77
CA ASP A 108 -14.19 -5.48 -5.89
C ASP A 108 -13.95 -6.43 -4.70
N VAL A 109 -12.74 -6.45 -4.15
CA VAL A 109 -12.40 -7.25 -2.95
C VAL A 109 -13.15 -6.70 -1.74
N GLN A 110 -13.11 -5.39 -1.52
CA GLN A 110 -13.87 -4.71 -0.46
C GLN A 110 -15.38 -4.95 -0.61
N GLN A 111 -15.93 -4.79 -1.82
CA GLN A 111 -17.35 -5.01 -2.10
C GLN A 111 -17.79 -6.44 -1.78
N LYS A 112 -17.00 -7.44 -2.21
CA LYS A 112 -17.28 -8.85 -1.92
C LYS A 112 -17.24 -9.15 -0.42
N ALA A 113 -16.35 -8.48 0.30
CA ALA A 113 -16.19 -8.66 1.73
C ALA A 113 -17.22 -7.92 2.58
N ALA A 114 -17.95 -6.94 2.05
CA ALA A 114 -18.80 -6.04 2.82
C ALA A 114 -19.92 -6.77 3.60
N SER A 115 -20.45 -7.88 3.09
CA SER A 115 -21.56 -8.63 3.70
C SER A 115 -21.13 -9.88 4.49
N ILE A 116 -19.83 -10.11 4.66
CA ILE A 116 -19.31 -11.31 5.34
C ILE A 116 -19.52 -11.20 6.86
N SER A 117 -20.15 -12.23 7.44
CA SER A 117 -20.24 -12.43 8.88
C SER A 117 -18.97 -13.06 9.45
N LEU A 118 -18.42 -12.46 10.51
CA LEU A 118 -17.24 -12.99 11.22
C LEU A 118 -17.58 -14.14 12.19
N SER A 119 -18.86 -14.34 12.52
CA SER A 119 -19.31 -15.41 13.42
C SER A 119 -19.57 -16.73 12.72
N ASP A 120 -19.64 -16.72 11.39
CA ASP A 120 -19.80 -17.90 10.55
C ASP A 120 -18.41 -18.37 10.09
N PRO A 121 -17.95 -19.58 10.48
CA PRO A 121 -16.63 -20.08 10.12
C PRO A 121 -16.36 -20.15 8.61
N ASP A 122 -17.36 -20.50 7.80
CA ASP A 122 -17.20 -20.61 6.35
C ASP A 122 -17.06 -19.22 5.72
N GLN A 123 -17.81 -18.25 6.23
CA GLN A 123 -17.69 -16.87 5.77
C GLN A 123 -16.39 -16.21 6.25
N LEU A 124 -15.93 -16.49 7.47
CA LEU A 124 -14.62 -16.06 7.95
C LEU A 124 -13.49 -16.62 7.06
N GLN A 125 -13.59 -17.89 6.65
CA GLN A 125 -12.64 -18.48 5.71
C GLN A 125 -12.69 -17.78 4.34
N ALA A 126 -13.87 -17.40 3.85
CA ALA A 126 -14.01 -16.63 2.62
C ALA A 126 -13.41 -15.21 2.73
N LEU A 127 -13.48 -14.58 3.91
CA LEU A 127 -12.82 -13.31 4.17
C LEU A 127 -11.29 -13.47 4.18
N ARG A 128 -10.77 -14.49 4.87
CA ARG A 128 -9.34 -14.83 4.87
C ARG A 128 -8.82 -15.13 3.45
N ALA A 129 -9.61 -15.78 2.61
CA ALA A 129 -9.28 -15.98 1.19
C ALA A 129 -9.23 -14.66 0.40
N SER A 130 -10.06 -13.67 0.77
CA SER A 130 -10.01 -12.34 0.16
C SER A 130 -8.71 -11.61 0.49
N VAL A 131 -8.13 -11.84 1.67
CA VAL A 131 -6.80 -11.30 2.03
C VAL A 131 -5.70 -11.88 1.14
N SER A 132 -5.76 -13.17 0.78
CA SER A 132 -4.82 -13.74 -0.20
C SER A 132 -4.93 -13.08 -1.57
N THR A 133 -6.15 -12.73 -2.02
CA THR A 133 -6.33 -11.94 -3.25
C THR A 133 -5.68 -10.56 -3.15
N VAL A 134 -5.71 -9.92 -1.96
CA VAL A 134 -4.97 -8.66 -1.74
C VAL A 134 -3.48 -8.89 -1.93
N ASP A 135 -2.92 -9.92 -1.28
CA ASP A 135 -1.48 -10.24 -1.36
C ASP A 135 -1.04 -10.47 -2.81
N GLU A 136 -1.82 -11.22 -3.61
CA GLU A 136 -1.55 -11.47 -5.03
C GLU A 136 -1.48 -10.16 -5.84
N ARG A 137 -2.42 -9.23 -5.62
CA ARG A 137 -2.45 -7.96 -6.35
C ARG A 137 -1.33 -7.02 -5.93
N VAL A 138 -1.06 -6.94 -4.63
CA VAL A 138 0.05 -6.14 -4.09
C VAL A 138 1.36 -6.67 -4.65
N THR A 139 1.59 -7.99 -4.60
CA THR A 139 2.80 -8.63 -5.13
C THR A 139 2.98 -8.32 -6.61
N SER A 140 1.93 -8.50 -7.42
CA SER A 140 1.99 -8.23 -8.87
C SER A 140 2.39 -6.79 -9.21
N VAL A 141 1.94 -5.80 -8.42
CA VAL A 141 2.31 -4.39 -8.64
C VAL A 141 3.72 -4.10 -8.11
N VAL A 142 4.05 -4.60 -6.93
CA VAL A 142 5.31 -4.32 -6.23
C VAL A 142 6.50 -4.95 -6.96
N GLU A 143 6.36 -6.15 -7.51
CA GLU A 143 7.39 -6.78 -8.37
C GLU A 143 7.77 -5.86 -9.54
N GLN A 144 6.78 -5.27 -10.23
CA GLN A 144 7.03 -4.36 -11.35
C GLN A 144 7.74 -3.06 -10.91
N ILE A 145 7.47 -2.57 -9.69
CA ILE A 145 8.15 -1.41 -9.10
C ILE A 145 9.62 -1.74 -8.80
N PHE A 146 9.89 -2.92 -8.23
CA PHE A 146 11.24 -3.38 -7.94
C PHE A 146 12.04 -3.69 -9.21
N ASP A 147 11.44 -4.31 -10.21
CA ASP A 147 12.06 -4.56 -11.53
C ASP A 147 12.46 -3.27 -12.24
N ALA A 148 11.71 -2.18 -12.00
CA ALA A 148 12.08 -0.84 -12.47
C ALA A 148 13.26 -0.23 -11.67
N GLY A 149 13.84 -0.95 -10.70
CA GLY A 149 15.02 -0.59 -9.92
C GLY A 149 14.79 0.53 -8.91
N LEU A 150 13.54 0.82 -8.56
CA LEU A 150 13.21 1.85 -7.57
C LEU A 150 13.69 1.36 -6.18
N THR A 151 14.33 2.26 -5.44
CA THR A 151 15.43 2.02 -4.47
C THR A 151 15.29 0.81 -3.51
N PRO A 152 16.35 0.01 -3.28
CA PRO A 152 16.38 -1.07 -2.29
C PRO A 152 16.64 -0.59 -0.85
N ILE A 153 16.09 -1.29 0.15
CA ILE A 153 16.38 -1.11 1.59
C ILE A 153 17.28 -2.28 2.06
N ALA A 154 18.20 -2.01 3.00
CA ALA A 154 19.18 -2.96 3.54
C ALA A 154 18.63 -3.95 4.61
N ALA A 155 17.31 -3.99 4.78
CA ALA A 155 16.58 -4.93 5.64
C ALA A 155 15.37 -5.42 4.84
N ASP A 156 15.01 -6.70 4.97
CA ASP A 156 13.87 -7.28 4.25
C ASP A 156 12.57 -6.57 4.65
N ALA A 157 12.39 -6.33 5.97
CA ALA A 157 11.35 -5.46 6.49
C ALA A 157 11.72 -4.82 7.85
N ILE A 158 11.31 -3.58 8.04
CA ILE A 158 11.29 -2.89 9.34
C ILE A 158 9.83 -2.53 9.64
N ASN A 159 9.24 -3.20 10.63
CA ASN A 159 7.88 -2.94 11.10
C ASN A 159 7.87 -1.88 12.20
N LEU A 160 7.12 -0.80 12.00
CA LEU A 160 6.95 0.27 12.98
C LEU A 160 5.56 0.15 13.62
N ASP A 161 5.37 -0.86 14.46
CA ASP A 161 4.06 -1.24 14.99
C ASP A 161 4.13 -1.75 16.43
N PRO A 162 3.09 -1.54 17.26
CA PRO A 162 2.93 -2.24 18.53
C PRO A 162 2.79 -3.77 18.42
N HIS A 163 2.41 -4.32 17.26
CA HIS A 163 2.27 -5.76 17.00
C HIS A 163 3.47 -6.27 16.18
N CYS A 164 3.88 -7.51 16.42
CA CYS A 164 4.88 -8.18 15.59
C CYS A 164 4.29 -8.76 14.29
N ASP A 165 2.97 -8.94 14.23
CA ASP A 165 2.25 -9.56 13.10
C ASP A 165 2.81 -10.95 12.67
N PHE A 166 3.28 -11.70 13.67
CA PHE A 166 3.73 -13.09 13.58
C PHE A 166 2.70 -14.10 14.15
N ARG A 167 1.40 -13.81 14.07
CA ARG A 167 0.35 -14.75 14.54
C ARG A 167 0.36 -16.05 13.73
N LEU A 168 -0.33 -17.06 14.24
CA LEU A 168 -0.45 -18.37 13.60
C LEU A 168 -1.04 -18.28 12.18
N LYS A 169 -0.65 -19.22 11.33
CA LYS A 169 -1.16 -19.35 9.95
C LYS A 169 -2.49 -20.11 9.92
N GLU A 170 -3.48 -19.60 10.63
CA GLU A 170 -4.85 -20.15 10.67
C GLU A 170 -5.72 -19.70 9.47
N GLY A 171 -5.07 -19.13 8.45
CA GLY A 171 -5.67 -18.44 7.33
C GLY A 171 -5.26 -16.97 7.33
N ARG A 172 -5.12 -16.38 6.15
CA ARG A 172 -4.47 -15.07 5.98
C ARG A 172 -5.30 -13.93 6.56
N HIS A 173 -4.67 -13.06 7.36
CA HIS A 173 -5.29 -11.88 7.98
C HIS A 173 -4.21 -10.85 8.39
N SER A 174 -4.57 -9.62 8.79
CA SER A 174 -3.56 -8.56 9.03
C SER A 174 -2.42 -8.97 9.98
N GLY A 175 -2.74 -9.66 11.08
CA GLY A 175 -1.75 -10.02 12.10
C GLY A 175 -0.82 -11.20 11.81
N ASN A 176 -0.78 -11.76 10.59
CA ASN A 176 0.10 -12.89 10.28
C ASN A 176 0.91 -12.74 8.99
N GLY A 177 1.02 -11.54 8.41
CA GLY A 177 1.74 -11.32 7.15
C GLY A 177 3.20 -11.78 7.21
N PHE A 178 3.92 -11.45 8.29
CA PHE A 178 5.32 -11.83 8.43
C PHE A 178 5.51 -13.33 8.72
N SER A 179 4.51 -14.01 9.31
CA SER A 179 4.53 -15.48 9.44
C SER A 179 4.53 -16.19 8.08
N TYR A 180 3.79 -15.67 7.10
CA TYR A 180 3.78 -16.20 5.73
C TYR A 180 5.10 -15.87 5.03
N ALA A 181 5.54 -14.60 5.09
CA ALA A 181 6.78 -14.18 4.45
C ALA A 181 8.00 -14.98 4.95
N GLN A 182 8.10 -15.23 6.26
CA GLN A 182 9.16 -16.07 6.82
C GLN A 182 9.05 -17.52 6.36
N ALA A 183 7.84 -18.10 6.39
CA ALA A 183 7.65 -19.50 6.01
C ALA A 183 7.93 -19.78 4.52
N GLU A 184 7.77 -18.78 3.67
CA GLU A 184 8.03 -18.85 2.22
C GLU A 184 9.47 -18.46 1.86
N GLY A 185 10.28 -18.03 2.84
CA GLY A 185 11.69 -17.67 2.65
C GLY A 185 11.91 -16.26 2.08
N PHE A 186 10.90 -15.41 2.13
CA PHE A 186 10.98 -13.99 1.71
C PHE A 186 11.46 -13.05 2.81
N LEU A 187 11.52 -13.52 4.06
CA LEU A 187 11.89 -12.72 5.22
C LEU A 187 12.96 -13.45 6.05
N ASP A 188 14.21 -12.98 5.96
CA ASP A 188 15.35 -13.48 6.72
C ASP A 188 15.67 -12.52 7.89
N THR A 189 15.75 -11.21 7.60
CA THR A 189 16.03 -10.17 8.58
C THR A 189 14.82 -9.26 8.83
N TYR A 190 14.25 -9.36 10.03
CA TYR A 190 13.07 -8.61 10.46
C TYR A 190 13.32 -7.80 11.73
N PHE A 191 12.95 -6.51 11.71
CA PHE A 191 13.01 -5.64 12.88
C PHE A 191 11.63 -5.08 13.22
N VAL A 192 11.27 -5.05 14.50
CA VAL A 192 10.10 -4.33 15.00
C VAL A 192 10.53 -3.19 15.91
N MET A 193 10.02 -1.99 15.66
CA MET A 193 10.21 -0.85 16.53
C MET A 193 8.85 -0.37 17.05
N GLY A 194 8.74 -0.22 18.37
CA GLY A 194 7.50 0.18 19.03
C GLY A 194 6.66 -0.98 19.56
N LEU A 195 7.18 -2.21 19.52
CA LEU A 195 6.51 -3.43 20.00
C LEU A 195 5.97 -3.25 21.42
N HIS A 196 4.68 -3.52 21.60
CA HIS A 196 4.01 -3.44 22.89
C HIS A 196 3.74 -4.84 23.42
N GLU A 197 4.35 -5.21 24.56
CA GLU A 197 4.31 -6.57 25.12
C GLU A 197 2.87 -7.14 25.22
N LEU A 198 1.93 -6.37 25.82
CA LEU A 198 0.54 -6.82 25.99
C LEU A 198 -0.29 -6.93 24.69
N LYS A 199 0.23 -6.50 23.55
CA LYS A 199 -0.44 -6.61 22.24
C LYS A 199 -0.06 -7.88 21.48
N ASN A 200 0.93 -8.62 21.99
CA ASN A 200 1.53 -9.79 21.35
C ASN A 200 1.42 -11.08 22.18
N ALA A 201 0.66 -11.03 23.28
CA ALA A 201 0.32 -12.17 24.11
C ALA A 201 -0.82 -13.01 23.51
#